data_AF-A0A507ENA3-F1
#
_entry.id   AF-A0A507ENA3-F1
#
_cell.length_a   1.000
_cell.length_b   1.000
_cell.length_c   1.000
_cell.angle_alpha   90.00
_cell.angle_beta   90.00
_cell.angle_gamma   90.00
#
_symmetry.space_group_name_H-M   'P 1'
#
loop_
_entity.id
_entity.type
_entity.pdbx_description
1 polymer ?
#
loop_
_entity_poly.entity_id
_entity_poly.type
_entity_poly.pdbx_seq_one_letter_code
_entity_poly.pdbx_strand_id
1 'polypeptide(L)'
;MSFEWSCWRWQEVAPATTQQQQAVDPAKNDEAMALALAMVASISNVFRLPTIQKSFMDHWTATAEKEAQIGDIMRHAPTDVKRVEKGTADLGLRLVARFYQVESDYYSWSYERRMLRMSAPSINHLCKTLFFENTRFTGNSGDILDPQNSKYYAVIVQYVGKLNSAKLTNFVRALSNGTKKNFNLRVASEAESDEFTGYKSGGVTPFGMAKNVPVIVSKAILDLRPPVLFLGAGHADWKVAVPVQEYLKASKSFVVDLE
;
A
#
# COMPACT_ATOMS: atom_id res chain seq x y z
N MET A 1 11.07 41.92 -8.37
CA MET A 1 10.16 41.31 -9.35
C MET A 1 9.32 40.28 -8.61
N SER A 2 8.10 40.65 -8.23
CA SER A 2 7.13 39.78 -7.56
C SER A 2 6.33 39.01 -8.61
N PHE A 3 6.31 37.69 -8.52
CA PHE A 3 5.44 36.84 -9.33
C PHE A 3 4.09 36.67 -8.59
N GLU A 4 3.03 37.26 -9.14
CA GLU A 4 1.65 37.07 -8.69
C GLU A 4 1.09 35.73 -9.18
N TRP A 5 0.65 34.90 -8.24
CA TRP A 5 -0.09 33.67 -8.50
C TRP A 5 -1.59 33.98 -8.65
N SER A 6 -2.01 34.55 -9.77
CA SER A 6 -3.42 34.83 -10.06
C SER A 6 -3.91 34.05 -11.28
N CYS A 7 -4.03 32.73 -11.18
CA CYS A 7 -4.69 31.91 -12.19
C CYS A 7 -5.31 30.63 -11.62
N TRP A 8 -6.03 30.73 -10.50
CA TRP A 8 -7.01 29.72 -10.07
C TRP A 8 -8.23 30.42 -9.48
N ARG A 9 -9.03 31.08 -10.32
CA ARG A 9 -10.42 31.41 -9.95
C ARG A 9 -11.25 30.16 -10.20
N TRP A 10 -11.80 29.58 -9.14
CA TRP A 10 -12.86 28.59 -9.23
C TRP A 10 -14.01 29.18 -10.03
N GLN A 11 -14.23 28.70 -11.26
CA GLN A 11 -15.48 28.94 -11.96
C GLN A 11 -16.51 27.96 -11.40
N GLU A 12 -17.66 28.47 -10.97
CA GLU A 12 -18.80 27.63 -10.60
C GLU A 12 -19.17 26.75 -11.80
N VAL A 13 -19.11 25.44 -11.60
CA VAL A 13 -19.51 24.46 -12.60
C VAL A 13 -21.04 24.48 -12.66
N ALA A 14 -21.60 24.92 -13.78
CA ALA A 14 -23.04 24.83 -14.02
C ALA A 14 -23.50 23.36 -13.86
N PRO A 15 -24.70 23.11 -13.32
CA PRO A 15 -25.20 21.75 -13.13
C PRO A 15 -25.18 20.99 -14.46
N ALA A 16 -24.65 19.78 -14.43
CA ALA A 16 -24.46 18.94 -15.60
C ALA A 16 -25.79 18.75 -16.34
N THR A 17 -25.86 19.26 -17.56
CA THR A 17 -26.89 18.86 -18.52
C THR A 17 -26.65 17.40 -18.86
N THR A 18 -27.70 16.58 -18.81
CA THR A 18 -27.68 15.15 -19.15
C THR A 18 -27.17 14.97 -20.57
N GLN A 19 -25.86 14.82 -20.75
CA GLN A 19 -25.27 14.42 -22.01
C GLN A 19 -25.61 12.95 -22.23
N GLN A 20 -26.30 12.68 -23.34
CA GLN A 20 -26.49 11.32 -23.85
C GLN A 20 -25.12 10.65 -23.97
N GLN A 21 -24.91 9.55 -23.25
CA GLN A 21 -23.73 8.70 -23.41
C GLN A 21 -23.68 8.20 -24.85
N GLN A 22 -22.84 8.84 -25.68
CA GLN A 22 -22.51 8.30 -26.99
C GLN A 22 -21.82 6.95 -26.77
N ALA A 23 -22.32 5.90 -27.44
CA ALA A 23 -21.71 4.59 -27.41
C ALA A 23 -20.26 4.70 -27.91
N VAL A 24 -19.30 4.46 -27.03
CA VAL A 24 -17.88 4.46 -27.38
C VAL A 24 -17.59 3.21 -28.20
N ASP A 25 -16.98 3.40 -29.37
CA ASP A 25 -16.53 2.31 -30.24
C ASP A 25 -15.53 1.40 -29.51
N PRO A 26 -15.85 0.11 -29.29
CA PRO A 26 -15.01 -0.82 -28.52
C PRO A 26 -13.59 -0.95 -29.09
N ALA A 27 -13.42 -0.94 -30.42
CA ALA A 27 -12.13 -1.13 -31.06
C ALA A 27 -11.18 0.05 -30.82
N LYS A 28 -11.72 1.28 -30.79
CA LYS A 28 -10.95 2.49 -30.45
C LYS A 28 -10.53 2.51 -28.99
N ASN A 29 -11.34 1.90 -28.11
CA ASN A 29 -11.02 1.77 -26.70
C ASN A 29 -9.87 0.77 -26.47
N ASP A 30 -9.84 -0.32 -27.24
CA ASP A 30 -8.77 -1.33 -27.17
C ASP A 30 -7.42 -0.76 -27.63
N GLU A 31 -7.40 0.01 -28.72
CA GLU A 31 -6.18 0.68 -29.20
C GLU A 31 -5.66 1.71 -28.19
N ALA A 32 -6.54 2.55 -27.64
CA ALA A 32 -6.19 3.52 -26.61
C ALA A 32 -5.63 2.84 -25.34
N MET A 33 -6.21 1.71 -24.93
CA MET A 33 -5.73 0.92 -23.79
C MET A 33 -4.35 0.33 -24.05
N ALA A 34 -4.11 -0.22 -25.24
CA ALA A 34 -2.80 -0.74 -25.63
C ALA A 34 -1.71 0.35 -25.59
N LEU A 35 -2.03 1.56 -26.08
CA LEU A 35 -1.12 2.70 -26.01
C LEU A 35 -0.83 3.11 -24.56
N ALA A 36 -1.86 3.17 -23.71
CA ALA A 36 -1.70 3.50 -22.30
C ALA A 36 -0.79 2.49 -21.57
N LEU A 37 -0.96 1.19 -21.85
CA LEU A 37 -0.10 0.13 -21.31
C LEU A 37 1.36 0.29 -21.78
N ALA A 38 1.58 0.61 -23.06
CA ALA A 38 2.92 0.85 -23.59
C ALA A 38 3.59 2.07 -22.95
N MET A 39 2.83 3.15 -22.68
CA MET A 39 3.32 4.32 -21.96
C MET A 39 3.69 3.99 -20.52
N VAL A 40 2.85 3.24 -19.80
CA VAL A 40 3.12 2.81 -18.42
C VAL A 40 4.37 1.93 -18.34
N ALA A 41 4.55 1.02 -19.30
CA ALA A 41 5.77 0.20 -19.41
C ALA A 41 7.01 1.08 -19.64
N SER A 42 6.90 2.08 -20.51
CA SER A 42 7.98 3.03 -20.78
C SER A 42 8.36 3.86 -19.55
N ILE A 43 7.37 4.38 -18.81
CA ILE A 43 7.56 5.09 -17.54
C ILE A 43 8.29 4.17 -16.53
N SER A 44 7.83 2.93 -16.39
CA SER A 44 8.43 1.94 -15.49
C SER A 44 9.90 1.67 -15.84
N ASN A 45 10.25 1.62 -17.12
CA ASN A 45 11.62 1.42 -17.57
C ASN A 45 12.51 2.64 -17.29
N VAL A 46 11.99 3.86 -17.46
CA VAL A 46 12.72 5.10 -17.12
C VAL A 46 13.08 5.12 -15.63
N PHE A 47 12.13 4.74 -14.77
CA PHE A 47 12.36 4.66 -13.33
C PHE A 47 13.37 3.59 -12.92
N ARG A 48 13.71 2.62 -13.77
CA ARG A 48 14.78 1.64 -13.49
C ARG A 48 16.18 2.20 -13.76
N LEU A 49 16.32 3.32 -14.47
CA LEU A 49 17.61 3.92 -14.75
C LEU A 49 18.25 4.43 -13.43
N PRO A 50 19.53 4.10 -13.12
CA PRO A 50 20.15 4.46 -11.84
C PRO A 50 20.12 5.96 -11.52
N THR A 51 20.32 6.82 -12.53
CA THR A 51 20.27 8.28 -12.39
C THR A 51 18.89 8.77 -11.99
N ILE A 52 17.84 8.21 -12.63
CA ILE A 52 16.45 8.51 -12.30
C ILE A 52 16.08 7.99 -10.92
N GLN A 53 16.51 6.78 -10.56
CA GLN A 53 16.28 6.23 -9.22
C GLN A 53 16.89 7.14 -8.14
N LYS A 54 18.14 7.56 -8.32
CA LYS A 54 18.79 8.48 -7.39
C LYS A 54 18.03 9.81 -7.29
N SER A 55 17.73 10.43 -8.43
CA SER A 55 16.98 11.70 -8.44
C SER A 55 15.60 11.58 -7.82
N PHE A 56 14.91 10.45 -8.03
CA PHE A 56 13.63 10.16 -7.42
C PHE A 56 13.74 10.05 -5.90
N MET A 57 14.74 9.30 -5.39
CA MET A 57 14.93 9.13 -3.95
C MET A 57 15.38 10.42 -3.27
N ASP A 58 16.23 11.23 -3.91
CA ASP A 58 16.63 12.54 -3.41
C ASP A 58 15.41 13.47 -3.28
N HIS A 59 14.57 13.52 -4.33
CA HIS A 59 13.32 14.27 -4.31
C HIS A 59 12.31 13.72 -3.28
N TRP A 60 12.25 12.40 -3.13
CA TRP A 60 11.38 11.72 -2.17
C TRP A 60 11.65 12.19 -0.75
N THR A 61 12.90 12.06 -0.30
CA THR A 61 13.30 12.41 1.08
C THR A 61 13.00 13.87 1.39
N ALA A 62 13.41 14.78 0.51
CA ALA A 62 13.15 16.21 0.69
C ALA A 62 11.64 16.54 0.76
N THR A 63 10.83 15.84 -0.04
CA THR A 63 9.38 16.05 -0.07
C THR A 63 8.70 15.47 1.16
N ALA A 64 9.07 14.25 1.58
CA ALA A 64 8.51 13.60 2.76
C ALA A 64 8.79 14.40 4.04
N GLU A 65 10.02 14.92 4.20
CA GLU A 65 10.39 15.76 5.34
C GLU A 65 9.57 17.06 5.36
N LYS A 66 9.44 17.72 4.20
CA LYS A 66 8.64 18.93 4.07
C LYS A 66 7.15 18.66 4.38
N GLU A 67 6.58 17.59 3.84
CA GLU A 67 5.20 17.17 4.12
C GLU A 67 4.98 16.88 5.61
N ALA A 68 5.98 16.28 6.29
CA ALA A 68 5.96 16.03 7.73
C ALA A 68 5.95 17.31 8.57
N GLN A 69 6.75 18.30 8.19
CA GLN A 69 6.87 19.57 8.92
C GLN A 69 5.65 20.48 8.71
N ILE A 70 5.12 20.54 7.48
CA ILE A 70 3.98 21.40 7.17
C ILE A 70 2.68 20.78 7.72
N GLY A 71 2.52 19.46 7.58
CA GLY A 71 1.36 18.71 8.08
C GLY A 71 0.01 19.05 7.43
N ASP A 72 -0.01 19.82 6.34
CA ASP A 72 -1.24 20.36 5.74
C ASP A 72 -2.23 19.27 5.32
N ILE A 73 -1.72 18.25 4.62
CA ILE A 73 -2.52 17.12 4.15
C ILE A 73 -3.18 16.36 5.31
N MET A 74 -2.57 16.36 6.50
CA MET A 74 -3.08 15.62 7.65
C MET A 74 -4.12 16.39 8.48
N ARG A 75 -4.29 17.70 8.26
CA ARG A 75 -5.24 18.52 9.02
C ARG A 75 -6.67 17.98 8.92
N HIS A 76 -7.08 17.66 7.71
CA HIS A 76 -8.42 17.16 7.38
C HIS A 76 -8.49 15.64 7.22
N ALA A 77 -7.40 14.93 7.50
CA ALA A 77 -7.37 13.48 7.38
C ALA A 77 -8.33 12.83 8.41
N PRO A 78 -9.05 11.77 8.02
CA PRO A 78 -9.86 10.97 8.94
C PRO A 78 -9.05 10.41 10.11
N THR A 79 -9.72 10.07 11.21
CA THR A 79 -9.09 9.54 12.44
C THR A 79 -8.20 8.34 12.18
N ASP A 80 -8.64 7.40 11.34
CA ASP A 80 -7.86 6.19 11.01
C ASP A 80 -6.57 6.53 10.25
N VAL A 81 -6.60 7.55 9.40
CA VAL A 81 -5.41 8.02 8.67
C VAL A 81 -4.44 8.72 9.63
N LYS A 82 -4.95 9.50 10.59
CA LYS A 82 -4.13 10.09 11.66
C LYS A 82 -3.51 9.02 12.56
N ARG A 83 -4.21 7.90 12.80
CA ARG A 83 -3.65 6.74 13.49
C ARG A 83 -2.52 6.10 12.70
N VAL A 84 -2.66 5.98 11.37
CA VAL A 84 -1.56 5.53 10.50
C VAL A 84 -0.37 6.48 10.56
N GLU A 85 -0.59 7.79 10.50
CA GLU A 85 0.48 8.79 10.65
C GLU A 85 1.22 8.61 11.97
N LYS A 86 0.49 8.53 13.09
CA LYS A 86 1.09 8.24 14.40
C LYS A 86 1.87 6.92 14.38
N GLY A 87 1.30 5.86 13.79
CA GLY A 87 1.97 4.57 13.65
C GLY A 87 3.27 4.63 12.84
N THR A 88 3.33 5.46 11.79
CA THR A 88 4.59 5.71 11.07
C THR A 88 5.58 6.50 11.93
N ALA A 89 5.12 7.45 12.74
CA ALA A 89 5.97 8.21 13.65
C ALA A 89 6.55 7.34 14.78
N ASP A 90 5.74 6.46 15.36
CA ASP A 90 6.15 5.52 16.42
C ASP A 90 7.25 4.54 15.92
N LEU A 91 7.26 4.25 14.62
CA LEU A 91 8.30 3.45 13.95
C LEU A 91 9.50 4.28 13.47
N GLY A 92 9.50 5.60 13.66
CA GLY A 92 10.56 6.49 13.16
C GLY A 92 10.53 6.73 11.65
N LEU A 93 9.42 6.41 10.98
CA LEU A 93 9.27 6.49 9.52
C LEU A 93 8.61 7.79 9.04
N ARG A 94 8.05 8.61 9.94
CA ARG A 94 7.21 9.75 9.52
C ARG A 94 7.90 10.75 8.60
N LEU A 95 9.21 10.98 8.79
CA LEU A 95 10.00 11.91 7.97
C LEU A 95 10.33 11.37 6.56
N VAL A 96 10.18 10.06 6.35
CA VAL A 96 10.41 9.41 5.05
C VAL A 96 9.14 8.85 4.42
N ALA A 97 8.02 8.91 5.16
CA ALA A 97 6.69 8.51 4.71
C ALA A 97 5.98 9.65 3.99
N ARG A 98 5.27 9.30 2.92
CA ARG A 98 4.40 10.21 2.17
C ARG A 98 2.96 9.74 2.23
N PHE A 99 2.03 10.68 2.32
CA PHE A 99 0.60 10.40 2.36
C PHE A 99 -0.08 10.97 1.11
N TYR A 100 -1.06 10.25 0.60
CA TYR A 100 -1.81 10.62 -0.59
C TYR A 100 -3.30 10.46 -0.32
N GLN A 101 -4.06 11.53 -0.53
CA GLN A 101 -5.49 11.44 -0.69
C GLN A 101 -5.80 11.10 -2.15
N VAL A 102 -6.67 10.12 -2.37
CA VAL A 102 -7.17 9.69 -3.68
C VAL A 102 -8.68 9.83 -3.72
N GLU A 103 -9.24 9.65 -4.92
CA GLU A 103 -10.66 9.81 -5.20
C GLU A 103 -11.47 8.63 -4.64
N SER A 104 -12.75 8.85 -4.33
CA SER A 104 -13.61 7.81 -3.74
C SER A 104 -13.89 6.63 -4.67
N ASP A 105 -13.80 6.84 -5.98
CA ASP A 105 -13.93 5.81 -7.01
C ASP A 105 -12.59 5.14 -7.36
N TYR A 106 -11.48 5.45 -6.66
CA TYR A 106 -10.13 4.95 -6.92
C TYR A 106 -10.04 3.43 -7.11
N TYR A 107 -10.81 2.65 -6.33
CA TYR A 107 -10.82 1.19 -6.43
C TYR A 107 -11.57 0.63 -7.64
N SER A 108 -12.30 1.46 -8.39
CA SER A 108 -12.90 1.10 -9.68
C SER A 108 -11.93 1.26 -10.86
N TRP A 109 -10.82 1.97 -10.67
CA TRP A 109 -9.86 2.29 -11.73
C TRP A 109 -8.91 1.13 -12.05
N SER A 110 -8.32 1.14 -13.25
CA SER A 110 -7.22 0.26 -13.59
C SER A 110 -5.97 0.53 -12.73
N TYR A 111 -5.06 -0.45 -12.62
CA TYR A 111 -3.83 -0.27 -11.83
C TYR A 111 -2.91 0.79 -12.41
N GLU A 112 -2.90 0.96 -13.74
CA GLU A 112 -2.16 1.99 -14.45
C GLU A 112 -2.61 3.38 -14.03
N ARG A 113 -3.93 3.63 -13.99
CA ARG A 113 -4.46 4.93 -13.57
C ARG A 113 -4.16 5.19 -12.10
N ARG A 114 -4.27 4.18 -11.24
CA ARG A 114 -3.92 4.28 -9.82
C ARG A 114 -2.43 4.61 -9.61
N MET A 115 -1.56 3.97 -10.39
CA MET A 115 -0.12 4.22 -10.39
C MET A 115 0.17 5.68 -10.74
N LEU A 116 -0.39 6.18 -11.85
CA LEU A 116 -0.22 7.57 -12.27
C LEU A 116 -0.73 8.55 -11.22
N ARG A 117 -1.89 8.26 -10.60
CA ARG A 117 -2.50 9.12 -9.57
C ARG A 117 -1.60 9.34 -8.36
N MET A 118 -0.82 8.34 -7.97
CA MET A 118 0.12 8.43 -6.85
C MET A 118 1.55 8.75 -7.30
N SER A 119 1.78 8.95 -8.60
CA SER A 119 3.12 9.04 -9.19
C SER A 119 4.01 7.85 -8.80
N ALA A 120 3.41 6.66 -8.70
CA ALA A 120 4.14 5.45 -8.39
C ALA A 120 5.00 5.04 -9.61
N PRO A 121 6.23 4.53 -9.42
CA PRO A 121 7.13 4.25 -10.52
C PRO A 121 6.68 3.12 -11.46
N SER A 122 5.90 2.17 -10.95
CA SER A 122 5.24 1.13 -11.75
C SER A 122 4.05 0.53 -10.98
N ILE A 123 3.18 -0.21 -11.67
CA ILE A 123 2.07 -0.94 -11.03
C ILE A 123 2.54 -1.94 -9.96
N ASN A 124 3.79 -2.41 -10.06
CA ASN A 124 4.40 -3.30 -9.06
C ASN A 124 4.62 -2.61 -7.72
N HIS A 125 4.72 -1.27 -7.66
CA HIS A 125 4.89 -0.54 -6.41
C HIS A 125 3.58 -0.43 -5.61
N LEU A 126 2.44 -0.68 -6.27
CA LEU A 126 1.15 -0.74 -5.62
C LEU A 126 1.07 -2.04 -4.81
N CYS A 127 1.01 -1.91 -3.49
CA CYS A 127 0.93 -3.04 -2.57
C CYS A 127 -0.39 -3.01 -1.77
N LYS A 128 -0.73 -4.17 -1.21
CA LYS A 128 -1.84 -4.35 -0.29
C LYS A 128 -1.41 -5.17 0.92
N THR A 129 -2.07 -4.92 2.04
CA THR A 129 -1.96 -5.74 3.23
C THR A 129 -3.15 -6.67 3.30
N LEU A 130 -2.91 -7.97 3.36
CA LEU A 130 -3.91 -9.01 3.56
C LEU A 130 -3.83 -9.51 5.01
N PHE A 131 -4.96 -9.72 5.66
CA PHE A 131 -5.00 -10.25 7.02
C PHE A 131 -5.32 -11.75 6.99
N PHE A 132 -4.43 -12.56 7.56
CA PHE A 132 -4.53 -14.02 7.57
C PHE A 132 -4.77 -14.56 8.98
N GLU A 133 -5.61 -15.58 9.08
CA GLU A 133 -5.85 -16.40 10.28
C GLU A 133 -5.34 -17.83 10.06
N ASN A 134 -4.63 -18.37 11.05
CA ASN A 134 -4.41 -19.80 11.19
C ASN A 134 -5.61 -20.45 11.90
N THR A 135 -6.57 -20.91 11.10
CA THR A 135 -7.80 -21.57 11.58
C THR A 135 -7.57 -22.88 12.36
N ARG A 136 -6.34 -23.41 12.38
CA ARG A 136 -5.96 -24.62 13.14
C ARG A 136 -5.00 -24.32 14.30
N PHE A 137 -4.90 -23.05 14.70
CA PHE A 137 -4.10 -22.64 15.83
C PHE A 137 -4.58 -23.32 17.13
N THR A 138 -3.65 -23.87 17.92
CA THR A 138 -3.96 -24.68 19.10
C THR A 138 -3.71 -23.99 20.45
N GLY A 139 -3.32 -22.71 20.48
CA GLY A 139 -3.28 -21.93 21.73
C GLY A 139 -2.17 -22.27 22.74
N ASN A 140 -1.34 -23.29 22.48
CA ASN A 140 -0.35 -23.78 23.44
C ASN A 140 0.74 -22.76 23.83
N SER A 141 0.88 -21.64 23.09
CA SER A 141 1.88 -20.58 23.31
C SER A 141 1.40 -19.42 24.20
N GLY A 142 0.13 -19.41 24.64
CA GLY A 142 -0.43 -18.37 25.52
C GLY A 142 -0.70 -17.02 24.84
N ASP A 143 0.22 -16.54 24.00
CA ASP A 143 0.03 -15.36 23.15
C ASP A 143 -0.42 -15.77 21.73
N ILE A 144 -1.59 -15.29 21.33
CA ILE A 144 -2.14 -15.53 19.99
C ILE A 144 -1.47 -14.65 18.91
N LEU A 145 -0.66 -13.67 19.32
CA LEU A 145 0.09 -12.75 18.46
C LEU A 145 1.61 -12.95 18.53
N ASP A 146 2.09 -14.05 19.13
CA ASP A 146 3.51 -14.41 19.14
C ASP A 146 4.07 -14.46 17.69
N PRO A 147 5.02 -13.60 17.31
CA PRO A 147 5.56 -13.59 15.94
C PRO A 147 6.13 -14.92 15.46
N GLN A 148 6.53 -15.82 16.37
CA GLN A 148 7.06 -17.14 16.01
C GLN A 148 5.96 -18.20 15.84
N ASN A 149 4.77 -18.00 16.42
CA ASN A 149 3.66 -18.94 16.33
C ASN A 149 2.30 -18.23 16.46
N SER A 150 2.06 -17.19 15.66
CA SER A 150 0.83 -16.42 15.79
C SER A 150 -0.37 -17.13 15.16
N LYS A 151 -1.55 -16.87 15.74
CA LYS A 151 -2.84 -17.13 15.11
C LYS A 151 -3.06 -16.21 13.91
N TYR A 152 -2.54 -14.98 13.91
CA TYR A 152 -2.85 -13.97 12.90
C TYR A 152 -1.59 -13.33 12.30
N TYR A 153 -1.59 -13.11 10.98
CA TYR A 153 -0.50 -12.41 10.30
C TYR A 153 -1.05 -11.36 9.34
N ALA A 154 -0.42 -10.19 9.32
CA ALA A 154 -0.59 -9.23 8.25
C ALA A 154 0.46 -9.51 7.15
N VAL A 155 0.02 -9.68 5.91
CA VAL A 155 0.89 -10.07 4.78
C VAL A 155 0.87 -8.99 3.71
N ILE A 156 2.02 -8.40 3.44
CA ILE A 156 2.19 -7.34 2.45
C ILE A 156 2.65 -7.96 1.13
N VAL A 157 1.86 -7.73 0.08
CA VAL A 157 2.12 -8.21 -1.29
C VAL A 157 1.84 -7.11 -2.30
N GLN A 158 2.40 -7.23 -3.50
CA GLN A 158 2.06 -6.37 -4.63
C GLN A 158 0.66 -6.70 -5.15
N TYR A 159 -0.07 -5.73 -5.71
CA TYR A 159 -1.41 -5.97 -6.29
C TYR A 159 -1.37 -6.97 -7.45
N VAL A 160 -0.33 -6.89 -8.27
CA VAL A 160 -0.16 -7.68 -9.50
C VAL A 160 0.54 -9.03 -9.27
N GLY A 161 1.08 -9.27 -8.08
CA GLY A 161 1.72 -10.52 -7.72
C GLY A 161 0.71 -11.59 -7.30
N LYS A 162 1.01 -12.86 -7.59
CA LYS A 162 0.25 -13.99 -7.04
C LYS A 162 0.80 -14.34 -5.66
N LEU A 163 -0.09 -14.54 -4.69
CA LEU A 163 0.27 -15.05 -3.37
C LEU A 163 0.19 -16.58 -3.37
N ASN A 164 1.31 -17.23 -3.11
CA ASN A 164 1.38 -18.66 -2.86
C ASN A 164 1.11 -18.97 -1.38
N SER A 165 -0.15 -19.28 -1.05
CA SER A 165 -0.56 -19.61 0.32
C SER A 165 0.13 -20.85 0.91
N ALA A 166 0.63 -21.77 0.06
CA ALA A 166 1.38 -22.93 0.52
C ALA A 166 2.78 -22.54 1.00
N LYS A 167 3.47 -21.64 0.28
CA LYS A 167 4.75 -21.06 0.74
C LYS A 167 4.58 -20.31 2.06
N LEU A 168 3.53 -19.48 2.17
CA LEU A 168 3.19 -18.78 3.41
C LEU A 168 2.96 -19.75 4.59
N THR A 169 2.16 -20.79 4.38
CA THR A 169 1.87 -21.82 5.40
C THR A 169 3.14 -22.57 5.81
N ASN A 170 3.99 -22.92 4.85
CA ASN A 170 5.27 -23.59 5.13
C ASN A 170 6.23 -22.72 5.94
N PHE A 171 6.28 -21.42 5.63
CA PHE A 171 7.10 -20.46 6.38
C PHE A 171 6.65 -20.36 7.85
N VAL A 172 5.37 -20.10 8.10
CA VAL A 172 4.83 -19.98 9.47
C VAL A 172 5.00 -21.28 10.27
N ARG A 173 4.84 -22.43 9.61
CA ARG A 173 5.12 -23.73 10.23
C ARG A 173 6.59 -23.90 10.61
N ALA A 174 7.51 -23.44 9.76
CA ALA A 174 8.94 -23.51 10.04
C ALA A 174 9.35 -22.58 11.19
N LEU A 175 8.75 -21.38 11.29
CA LEU A 175 9.01 -20.43 12.39
C LEU A 175 8.69 -21.02 13.77
N SER A 176 7.58 -21.75 13.88
CA SER A 176 7.05 -22.28 15.14
C SER A 176 7.62 -23.64 15.56
N ASN A 177 8.43 -24.29 14.71
CA ASN A 177 8.77 -25.71 14.82
C ASN A 177 7.53 -26.62 14.98
N GLY A 178 6.38 -26.19 14.47
CA GLY A 178 5.10 -26.84 14.68
C GLY A 178 4.81 -27.99 13.70
N THR A 179 3.87 -28.86 14.08
CA THR A 179 3.42 -29.95 13.20
C THR A 179 2.43 -29.46 12.15
N LYS A 180 2.44 -30.07 10.95
CA LYS A 180 1.60 -29.67 9.80
C LYS A 180 0.09 -29.58 10.14
N LYS A 181 -0.41 -30.41 11.05
CA LYS A 181 -1.83 -30.41 11.45
C LYS A 181 -2.28 -29.11 12.13
N ASN A 182 -1.36 -28.32 12.68
CA ASN A 182 -1.66 -27.08 13.40
C ASN A 182 -1.71 -25.85 12.48
N PHE A 183 -1.55 -26.00 11.16
CA PHE A 183 -1.48 -24.88 10.22
C PHE A 183 -2.48 -25.00 9.07
N ASN A 184 -3.33 -23.99 8.95
CA ASN A 184 -4.22 -23.75 7.81
C ASN A 184 -4.48 -22.24 7.72
N LEU A 185 -3.56 -21.52 7.07
CA LEU A 185 -3.66 -20.08 6.88
C LEU A 185 -4.70 -19.75 5.81
N ARG A 186 -5.66 -18.90 6.19
CA ARG A 186 -6.72 -18.39 5.32
C ARG A 186 -6.84 -16.89 5.49
N VAL A 187 -7.32 -16.21 4.46
CA VAL A 187 -7.72 -14.81 4.61
C VAL A 187 -8.81 -14.77 5.67
N ALA A 188 -8.60 -13.94 6.70
CA ALA A 188 -9.53 -13.79 7.80
C ALA A 188 -10.80 -13.07 7.35
N SER A 189 -11.84 -13.14 8.17
CA SER A 189 -13.07 -12.37 7.92
C SER A 189 -12.80 -10.86 8.00
N GLU A 190 -13.65 -10.05 7.35
CA GLU A 190 -13.54 -8.58 7.45
C GLU A 190 -13.69 -8.09 8.89
N ALA A 191 -14.57 -8.72 9.67
CA ALA A 191 -14.79 -8.40 11.08
C ALA A 191 -13.53 -8.65 11.93
N GLU A 192 -12.87 -9.80 11.74
CA GLU A 192 -11.59 -10.07 12.43
C GLU A 192 -10.47 -9.14 11.95
N SER A 193 -10.41 -8.85 10.65
CA SER A 193 -9.45 -7.89 10.12
C SER A 193 -9.64 -6.53 10.76
N ASP A 194 -10.87 -6.03 10.88
CA ASP A 194 -11.16 -4.75 11.54
C ASP A 194 -10.84 -4.80 13.04
N GLU A 195 -11.19 -5.89 13.74
CA GLU A 195 -10.89 -6.03 15.17
C GLU A 195 -9.38 -5.99 15.48
N PHE A 196 -8.55 -6.64 14.66
CA PHE A 196 -7.11 -6.76 14.92
C PHE A 196 -6.30 -5.61 14.31
N THR A 197 -6.67 -5.15 13.12
CA THR A 197 -5.95 -4.07 12.44
C THR A 197 -6.51 -2.69 12.80
N GLY A 198 -7.79 -2.62 13.18
CA GLY A 198 -8.54 -1.38 13.35
C GLY A 198 -9.03 -0.76 12.04
N TYR A 199 -8.77 -1.39 10.90
CA TYR A 199 -9.02 -0.82 9.57
C TYR A 199 -9.99 -1.67 8.77
N LYS A 200 -10.92 -0.98 8.10
CA LYS A 200 -11.83 -1.59 7.14
C LYS A 200 -11.11 -1.97 5.83
N SER A 201 -11.78 -2.81 5.04
CA SER A 201 -11.33 -3.21 3.72
C SER A 201 -10.95 -2.00 2.84
N GLY A 202 -9.85 -2.12 2.10
CA GLY A 202 -9.27 -1.02 1.31
C GLY A 202 -8.46 0.02 2.11
N GLY A 203 -8.45 -0.05 3.44
CA GLY A 203 -7.62 0.78 4.32
C GLY A 203 -6.52 0.02 5.08
N VAL A 204 -6.58 -1.32 5.09
CA VAL A 204 -5.67 -2.17 5.89
C VAL A 204 -4.20 -1.89 5.59
N THR A 205 -3.42 -1.72 6.66
CA THR A 205 -2.01 -1.32 6.61
C THR A 205 -1.28 -1.78 7.89
N PRO A 206 0.03 -2.04 7.87
CA PRO A 206 0.77 -2.51 9.05
C PRO A 206 1.03 -1.40 10.09
N PHE A 207 0.72 -0.15 9.78
CA PHE A 207 1.02 0.99 10.64
C PHE A 207 -0.12 1.26 11.62
N GLY A 208 0.19 1.43 12.90
CA GLY A 208 -0.79 1.85 13.92
C GLY A 208 -1.96 0.88 14.07
N MET A 209 -1.73 -0.41 13.86
CA MET A 209 -2.77 -1.44 14.02
C MET A 209 -3.30 -1.47 15.45
N ALA A 210 -4.59 -1.82 15.61
CA ALA A 210 -5.23 -1.91 16.92
C ALA A 210 -4.55 -2.93 17.86
N LYS A 211 -4.01 -4.01 17.30
CA LYS A 211 -3.20 -5.02 18.02
C LYS A 211 -1.84 -5.20 17.33
N ASN A 212 -0.85 -5.67 18.08
CA ASN A 212 0.51 -5.89 17.58
C ASN A 212 0.61 -7.17 16.74
N VAL A 213 -0.02 -7.16 15.56
CA VAL A 213 -0.03 -8.31 14.64
C VAL A 213 1.34 -8.44 13.96
N PRO A 214 1.95 -9.63 13.94
CA PRO A 214 3.20 -9.84 13.21
C PRO A 214 3.00 -9.67 11.69
N VAL A 215 3.99 -9.04 11.06
CA VAL A 215 3.94 -8.67 9.64
C VAL A 215 4.91 -9.51 8.82
N ILE A 216 4.42 -10.03 7.69
CA ILE A 216 5.20 -10.72 6.66
C ILE A 216 5.19 -9.87 5.39
N VAL A 217 6.36 -9.65 4.79
CA VAL A 217 6.56 -8.91 3.55
C VAL A 217 6.98 -9.87 2.45
N SER A 218 6.31 -9.81 1.30
CA SER A 218 6.73 -10.54 0.12
C SER A 218 8.12 -10.10 -0.34
N LYS A 219 9.00 -11.07 -0.61
CA LYS A 219 10.37 -10.84 -1.08
C LYS A 219 10.42 -10.00 -2.37
N ALA A 220 9.43 -10.13 -3.26
CA ALA A 220 9.36 -9.37 -4.51
C ALA A 220 9.31 -7.84 -4.29
N ILE A 221 8.91 -7.38 -3.10
CA ILE A 221 8.90 -5.95 -2.73
C ILE A 221 10.34 -5.40 -2.59
N LEU A 222 11.33 -6.25 -2.30
CA LEU A 222 12.74 -5.84 -2.23
C LEU A 222 13.32 -5.55 -3.64
N ASP A 223 12.67 -6.04 -4.69
CA ASP A 223 13.07 -5.86 -6.09
C ASP A 223 12.43 -4.61 -6.72
N LEU A 224 11.68 -3.82 -5.96
CA LEU A 224 11.13 -2.53 -6.40
C LEU A 224 12.26 -1.56 -6.75
N ARG A 225 12.08 -0.86 -7.88
CA ARG A 225 13.03 0.11 -8.42
C ARG A 225 12.23 1.32 -8.93
N PRO A 226 12.37 2.49 -8.29
CA PRO A 226 13.00 2.78 -6.99
C PRO A 226 12.43 1.97 -5.81
N PRO A 227 13.18 1.78 -4.70
CA PRO A 227 12.77 0.91 -3.59
C PRO A 227 11.78 1.60 -2.64
N VAL A 228 10.58 1.90 -3.13
CA VAL A 228 9.45 2.46 -2.35
C VAL A 228 8.22 1.57 -2.50
N LEU A 229 7.41 1.42 -1.46
CA LEU A 229 6.17 0.64 -1.51
C LEU A 229 4.98 1.53 -1.14
N PHE A 230 3.84 1.33 -1.82
CA PHE A 230 2.60 2.09 -1.61
C PHE A 230 1.53 1.17 -1.02
N LEU A 231 0.88 1.60 0.07
CA LEU A 231 -0.10 0.83 0.85
C LEU A 231 -1.38 1.66 1.12
N GLY A 232 -2.41 1.00 1.64
CA GLY A 232 -3.53 1.68 2.29
C GLY A 232 -3.05 2.51 3.49
N ALA A 233 -3.75 3.60 3.80
CA ALA A 233 -3.46 4.44 4.96
C ALA A 233 -4.65 4.53 5.92
N GLY A 234 -5.23 3.38 6.26
CA GLY A 234 -6.33 3.29 7.22
C GLY A 234 -7.70 3.72 6.70
N HIS A 235 -7.75 4.26 5.48
CA HIS A 235 -8.97 4.65 4.79
C HIS A 235 -8.90 4.29 3.31
N ALA A 236 -10.04 3.99 2.68
CA ALA A 236 -10.12 3.62 1.26
C ALA A 236 -9.57 4.73 0.34
N ASP A 237 -9.79 5.99 0.72
CA ASP A 237 -9.39 7.17 -0.05
C ASP A 237 -7.99 7.69 0.32
N TRP A 238 -7.24 6.95 1.14
CA TRP A 238 -5.91 7.37 1.60
C TRP A 238 -4.86 6.29 1.41
N LYS A 239 -3.66 6.72 1.05
CA LYS A 239 -2.52 5.85 0.76
C LYS A 239 -1.28 6.39 1.47
N VAL A 240 -0.42 5.48 1.90
CA VAL A 240 0.87 5.78 2.52
C VAL A 240 1.94 5.10 1.71
N ALA A 241 3.06 5.77 1.53
CA ALA A 241 4.20 5.20 0.86
C ALA A 241 5.48 5.43 1.66
N VAL A 242 6.35 4.43 1.66
CA VAL A 242 7.59 4.42 2.44
C VAL A 242 8.73 3.76 1.66
N PRO A 243 9.99 4.18 1.87
CA PRO A 243 11.14 3.44 1.39
C PRO A 243 11.18 2.04 1.99
N VAL A 244 11.40 1.02 1.14
CA VAL A 244 11.38 -0.40 1.52
C VAL A 244 12.41 -0.69 2.62
N GLN A 245 13.63 -0.16 2.48
CA GLN A 245 14.71 -0.43 3.42
C GLN A 245 14.46 0.21 4.79
N GLU A 246 13.95 1.44 4.82
CA GLU A 246 13.58 2.12 6.07
C GLU A 246 12.45 1.36 6.78
N TYR A 247 11.43 0.93 6.02
CA TYR A 247 10.35 0.12 6.56
C TYR A 247 10.85 -1.18 7.20
N LEU A 248 11.63 -1.98 6.47
CA LEU A 248 12.13 -3.27 6.96
C LEU A 248 13.01 -3.12 8.21
N LYS A 249 13.85 -2.08 8.23
CA LYS A 249 14.69 -1.75 9.39
C LYS A 249 13.86 -1.40 10.63
N ALA A 250 12.77 -0.67 10.46
CA ALA A 250 11.92 -0.22 11.54
C ALA A 250 10.91 -1.28 12.03
N SER A 251 10.30 -2.03 11.11
CA SER A 251 9.12 -2.87 11.40
C SER A 251 9.44 -4.24 11.98
N LYS A 252 10.69 -4.71 11.88
CA LYS A 252 11.09 -6.10 12.21
C LYS A 252 10.23 -7.16 11.53
N SER A 253 9.67 -6.84 10.36
CA SER A 253 8.84 -7.78 9.60
C SER A 253 9.66 -8.95 9.06
N PHE A 254 9.01 -10.09 8.91
CA PHE A 254 9.59 -11.22 8.19
C PHE A 254 9.60 -10.95 6.68
N VAL A 255 10.62 -11.41 5.96
CA VAL A 255 10.67 -11.35 4.50
C VAL A 255 10.60 -12.77 3.95
N VAL A 256 9.65 -13.04 3.06
CA VAL A 256 9.34 -14.39 2.58
C VAL A 256 9.12 -14.38 1.08
N ASP A 257 9.69 -15.36 0.39
CA ASP A 257 9.32 -15.62 -1.01
C ASP A 257 7.91 -16.22 -1.07
N LEU A 258 6.98 -15.48 -1.67
CA LEU A 258 5.56 -15.80 -1.75
C LEU A 258 5.05 -15.97 -3.18
N GLU A 259 5.92 -15.96 -4.18
CA GLU A 259 5.55 -16.14 -5.59
C GLU A 259 5.54 -17.61 -6.03
#